data_AF-A0A4R6BIL9-F1
#
_entry.id   AF-A0A4R6BIL9-F1
#
_cell.length_a   1.000
_cell.length_b   1.000
_cell.length_c   1.000
_cell.angle_alpha   90.00
_cell.angle_beta   90.00
_cell.angle_gamma   90.00
#
_symmetry.space_group_name_H-M   'P 1'
#
loop_
_entity.id
_entity.type
_entity.pdbx_description
1 polymer ?
#
loop_
_entity_poly.entity_id
_entity_poly.type
_entity_poly.pdbx_seq_one_letter_code
_entity_poly.pdbx_strand_id
1 'polypeptide(L)'
;MKINEFIELVKILDNKLTVMNESKIKVKYNGVTVMYIGPNQHQFNNDFSNFQSLGPILKENLFNLGRDLAATPPLERIDEKKYSLKLCEVFGGNNKEYINLDLINNRYMFNNKSQTHSFITSFTKSEIDMMPDEIRTMISYKILIPELVR
;
A
#
# COMPACT_ATOMS: atom_id res chain seq x y z
N MET A 1 -9.76 -1.84 -5.06
CA MET A 1 -8.37 -2.17 -5.38
C MET A 1 -7.46 -1.02 -4.98
N LYS A 2 -6.38 -1.31 -4.25
CA LYS A 2 -5.36 -0.30 -3.87
C LYS A 2 -4.38 -0.08 -5.02
N ILE A 3 -3.72 1.09 -5.06
CA ILE A 3 -2.72 1.38 -6.11
C ILE A 3 -1.54 0.42 -6.02
N ASN A 4 -1.03 0.12 -4.83
CA ASN A 4 0.08 -0.81 -4.68
C ASN A 4 -0.30 -2.23 -5.12
N GLU A 5 -1.49 -2.70 -4.77
CA GLU A 5 -2.04 -3.98 -5.24
C GLU A 5 -2.10 -4.03 -6.77
N PHE A 6 -2.62 -2.97 -7.39
CA PHE A 6 -2.67 -2.84 -8.85
C PHE A 6 -1.28 -2.88 -9.50
N ILE A 7 -0.29 -2.17 -8.92
CA ILE A 7 1.09 -2.15 -9.43
C ILE A 7 1.69 -3.55 -9.44
N GLU A 8 1.52 -4.30 -8.35
CA GLU A 8 2.05 -5.67 -8.25
C GLU A 8 1.36 -6.63 -9.22
N LEU A 9 0.04 -6.54 -9.36
CA LEU A 9 -0.71 -7.36 -10.32
C LEU A 9 -0.29 -7.06 -11.78
N VAL A 10 -0.06 -5.79 -12.14
CA VAL A 10 0.42 -5.44 -13.48
C VAL A 10 1.83 -5.97 -13.75
N LYS A 11 2.73 -5.95 -12.77
CA LYS A 11 4.09 -6.53 -12.92
C LYS A 11 4.05 -8.05 -13.12
N ILE A 12 3.11 -8.73 -12.46
CA ILE A 12 2.91 -10.19 -12.62
C ILE A 12 2.41 -10.53 -14.02
N LEU A 13 1.61 -9.67 -14.64
CA LEU A 13 1.10 -9.92 -16.00
C LEU A 13 2.21 -9.98 -17.05
N ASP A 14 3.16 -9.03 -17.03
CA ASP A 14 4.28 -8.99 -17.96
C ASP A 14 5.38 -8.04 -17.43
N ASN A 15 6.66 -8.47 -17.49
CA ASN A 15 7.79 -7.69 -16.99
C ASN A 15 8.12 -6.44 -17.82
N LYS A 16 7.58 -6.31 -19.03
CA LYS A 16 7.69 -5.12 -19.89
C LYS A 16 6.65 -4.06 -19.54
N LEU A 17 5.67 -4.40 -18.71
CA LEU A 17 4.71 -3.43 -18.19
C LEU A 17 5.32 -2.67 -17.01
N THR A 18 5.17 -1.35 -17.05
CA THR A 18 5.59 -0.47 -15.96
C THR A 18 4.44 0.44 -15.57
N VAL A 19 4.31 0.69 -14.27
CA VAL A 19 3.26 1.57 -13.72
C VAL A 19 3.92 2.83 -13.17
N MET A 20 3.42 3.98 -13.61
CA MET A 20 3.80 5.27 -13.04
C MET A 20 2.63 5.83 -12.24
N ASN A 21 2.91 6.22 -10.99
CA ASN A 21 1.96 6.82 -10.07
C ASN A 21 2.40 8.25 -9.72
N GLU A 22 1.97 9.20 -10.55
CA GLU A 22 2.21 10.63 -10.34
C GLU A 22 0.88 11.30 -9.94
N SER A 23 0.39 12.26 -10.74
CA SER A 23 -0.96 12.81 -10.62
C SER A 23 -2.05 11.83 -11.06
N LYS A 24 -1.68 10.81 -11.84
CA LYS A 24 -2.57 9.78 -12.41
C LYS A 24 -1.79 8.49 -12.62
N ILE A 25 -2.49 7.36 -12.63
CA ILE A 25 -1.90 6.05 -12.91
C ILE A 25 -1.74 5.87 -14.41
N LYS A 26 -0.52 5.59 -14.85
CA LYS A 26 -0.19 5.29 -16.25
C LYS A 26 0.42 3.90 -16.30
N VAL A 27 -0.08 3.05 -17.20
CA VAL A 27 0.59 1.80 -17.54
C VAL A 27 1.27 1.96 -18.88
N LYS A 28 2.56 1.62 -18.93
CA LYS A 28 3.38 1.64 -20.13
C LYS A 28 3.81 0.24 -20.50
N TYR A 29 3.78 -0.06 -21.80
CA TYR A 29 4.37 -1.25 -22.39
C TYR A 29 5.53 -0.81 -23.31
N ASN A 30 6.75 -1.29 -23.05
CA ASN A 30 7.96 -0.86 -23.77
C ASN A 30 8.09 0.67 -23.87
N GLY A 31 7.80 1.39 -22.78
CA GLY A 31 7.91 2.85 -22.69
C GLY A 31 6.70 3.64 -23.25
N VAL A 32 5.76 3.00 -23.94
CA VAL A 32 4.57 3.65 -24.50
C VAL A 32 3.35 3.45 -23.61
N THR A 33 2.61 4.52 -23.35
CA THR A 33 1.41 4.48 -22.50
C THR A 33 0.27 3.74 -23.19
N VAL A 34 -0.18 2.65 -22.57
CA VAL A 34 -1.27 1.78 -23.05
C VAL A 34 -2.56 1.96 -22.25
N MET A 35 -2.47 2.45 -21.02
CA MET A 35 -3.62 2.73 -20.17
C MET A 35 -3.37 3.93 -19.27
N TYR A 36 -4.46 4.64 -18.98
CA TYR A 36 -4.51 5.81 -18.14
C TYR A 36 -5.71 5.77 -17.19
N ILE A 37 -5.47 5.95 -15.89
CA ILE A 37 -6.51 5.98 -14.86
C ILE A 37 -6.26 7.20 -13.97
N GLY A 38 -7.09 8.22 -14.14
CA GLY A 38 -7.13 9.42 -13.32
C GLY A 38 -8.32 9.42 -12.35
N PRO A 39 -8.49 10.52 -11.60
CA PRO A 39 -9.66 10.70 -10.73
C PRO A 39 -10.97 10.82 -11.52
N ASN A 40 -10.93 11.54 -12.66
CA ASN A 40 -12.12 11.87 -13.46
C ASN A 40 -12.02 11.41 -14.92
N GLN A 41 -10.95 10.71 -15.29
CA GLN A 41 -10.68 10.32 -16.68
C GLN A 41 -10.03 8.95 -16.71
N HIS A 42 -10.61 8.04 -17.47
CA HIS A 42 -10.09 6.70 -17.71
C HIS A 42 -9.97 6.50 -19.21
N GLN A 43 -8.78 6.13 -19.68
CA GLN A 43 -8.53 5.94 -21.11
C GLN A 43 -7.72 4.66 -21.31
N PHE A 44 -8.18 3.85 -22.25
CA PHE A 44 -7.40 2.78 -22.85
C PHE A 44 -6.99 3.23 -24.23
N ASN A 45 -5.68 3.23 -24.50
CA ASN A 45 -5.19 3.58 -25.82
C ASN A 45 -5.14 2.30 -26.66
N ASN A 46 -6.16 2.09 -27.49
CA ASN A 46 -6.28 0.94 -28.39
C ASN A 46 -5.66 1.19 -29.78
N ASP A 47 -5.21 2.41 -30.05
CA ASP A 47 -4.82 2.89 -31.39
C ASP A 47 -3.29 2.96 -31.59
N PHE A 48 -2.51 2.37 -30.68
CA PHE A 48 -1.06 2.29 -30.84
C PHE A 48 -0.63 0.90 -31.30
N SER A 49 0.31 0.84 -32.25
CA SER A 49 0.97 -0.40 -32.69
C SER A 49 1.50 -1.25 -31.54
N ASN A 50 1.95 -0.60 -30.45
CA ASN A 50 2.40 -1.25 -29.22
C ASN A 50 1.28 -1.79 -28.34
N PHE A 51 0.07 -1.22 -28.40
CA PHE A 51 -1.10 -1.85 -27.78
C PHE A 51 -1.55 -3.05 -28.61
N GLN A 52 -1.54 -2.92 -29.94
CA GLN A 52 -1.90 -4.02 -30.83
C GLN A 52 -0.99 -5.25 -30.65
N SER A 53 0.30 -5.04 -30.34
CA SER A 53 1.25 -6.11 -30.06
C SER A 53 1.08 -6.80 -28.70
N LEU A 54 0.23 -6.28 -27.80
CA LEU A 54 -0.19 -7.04 -26.62
C LEU A 54 -1.03 -8.24 -27.08
N GLY A 55 -0.69 -9.45 -26.63
CA GLY A 55 -1.51 -10.63 -26.86
C GLY A 55 -2.93 -10.45 -26.32
N PRO A 56 -3.95 -11.12 -26.89
CA PRO A 56 -5.35 -10.93 -26.49
C PRO A 56 -5.60 -11.17 -25.00
N ILE A 57 -4.97 -12.21 -24.43
CA ILE A 57 -5.06 -12.51 -22.99
C ILE A 57 -4.49 -11.38 -22.14
N LEU A 58 -3.35 -10.83 -22.53
CA LEU A 58 -2.70 -9.73 -21.80
C LEU A 58 -3.53 -8.45 -21.87
N LYS A 59 -4.14 -8.16 -23.03
CA LYS A 59 -5.07 -7.01 -23.20
C LYS A 59 -6.27 -7.14 -22.27
N GLU A 60 -6.90 -8.31 -22.24
CA GLU A 60 -8.09 -8.56 -21.42
C GLU A 60 -7.75 -8.47 -19.92
N ASN A 61 -6.67 -9.09 -19.49
CA ASN A 61 -6.24 -9.03 -18.09
C ASN A 61 -5.89 -7.60 -17.65
N LEU A 62 -5.16 -6.85 -18.49
CA LEU A 62 -4.83 -5.45 -18.21
C LEU A 62 -6.09 -4.58 -18.17
N PHE A 63 -7.04 -4.84 -19.08
CA PHE A 63 -8.35 -4.17 -19.10
C PHE A 63 -9.13 -4.40 -17.81
N ASN A 64 -9.23 -5.65 -17.36
CA ASN A 64 -9.95 -6.01 -16.14
C ASN A 64 -9.31 -5.36 -14.90
N LEU A 65 -7.98 -5.43 -14.75
CA LEU A 65 -7.28 -4.74 -13.66
C LEU A 65 -7.53 -3.23 -13.68
N GLY A 66 -7.48 -2.64 -14.88
CA GLY A 66 -7.73 -1.21 -15.05
C GLY A 66 -9.14 -0.80 -14.67
N ARG A 67 -10.13 -1.60 -15.08
CA ARG A 67 -11.54 -1.44 -14.72
C ARG A 67 -11.73 -1.53 -13.20
N ASP A 68 -11.14 -2.51 -12.55
CA ASP A 68 -11.31 -2.75 -11.11
C ASP A 68 -10.69 -1.61 -10.28
N LEU A 69 -9.53 -1.07 -10.71
CA LEU A 69 -8.95 0.14 -10.11
C LEU A 69 -9.82 1.38 -10.37
N ALA A 70 -10.33 1.55 -11.60
CA ALA A 70 -11.18 2.68 -11.97
C ALA A 70 -12.51 2.70 -11.20
N ALA A 71 -13.11 1.52 -10.98
CA ALA A 71 -14.34 1.36 -10.20
C ALA A 71 -14.15 1.69 -8.71
N THR A 72 -12.92 1.59 -8.19
CA THR A 72 -12.60 1.98 -6.81
C THR A 72 -12.57 3.52 -6.69
N PRO A 73 -13.26 4.16 -5.74
CA PRO A 73 -13.21 5.61 -5.55
C PRO A 73 -11.78 6.12 -5.32
N PRO A 74 -11.39 7.31 -5.83
CA PRO A 74 -10.01 7.80 -5.73
C PRO A 74 -9.41 7.82 -4.32
N LEU A 75 -10.20 8.16 -3.29
CA LEU A 75 -9.76 8.16 -1.89
C LEU A 75 -9.49 6.76 -1.36
N GLU A 76 -10.25 5.76 -1.82
CA GLU A 76 -10.09 4.37 -1.43
C GLU A 76 -8.95 3.68 -2.17
N ARG A 77 -8.46 4.23 -3.28
CA ARG A 77 -7.31 3.70 -4.03
C ARG A 77 -5.98 3.89 -3.28
N ILE A 78 -5.91 4.90 -2.41
CA ILE A 78 -4.70 5.26 -1.68
C ILE A 78 -4.52 4.28 -0.52
N ASP A 79 -3.31 3.75 -0.37
CA ASP A 79 -2.95 2.96 0.80
C ASP A 79 -2.99 3.82 2.06
N GLU A 80 -3.59 3.30 3.12
CA GLU A 80 -3.59 4.02 4.39
C GLU A 80 -2.16 4.23 4.86
N LYS A 81 -1.88 5.44 5.33
CA LYS A 81 -0.59 5.76 5.96
C LYS A 81 -0.37 4.80 7.12
N LYS A 82 0.82 4.21 7.17
CA LYS A 82 1.24 3.36 8.27
C LYS A 82 2.08 4.14 9.27
N TYR A 83 1.93 3.77 10.53
CA TYR A 83 2.59 4.40 11.67
C TYR A 83 3.29 3.33 12.50
N SER A 84 4.51 3.60 12.93
CA SER A 84 5.14 2.86 14.03
C SER A 84 4.75 3.53 15.35
N LEU A 85 4.38 2.74 16.36
CA LEU A 85 3.98 3.28 17.66
C LEU A 85 5.17 3.25 18.62
N LYS A 86 5.76 4.40 18.90
CA LYS A 86 6.97 4.54 19.74
C LYS A 86 6.62 4.94 21.17
N LEU A 87 7.28 4.38 22.17
CA LEU A 87 7.30 4.91 23.53
C LEU A 87 7.81 6.35 23.53
N CYS A 88 7.16 7.22 24.30
CA CYS A 88 7.63 8.58 24.48
C CYS A 88 9.01 8.59 25.16
N GLU A 89 9.73 9.71 25.03
CA GLU A 89 11.14 9.83 25.44
C GLU A 89 11.37 9.53 26.93
N VAL A 90 10.34 9.67 27.76
CA VAL A 90 10.39 9.36 29.20
C VAL A 90 10.50 7.85 29.48
N PHE A 91 9.99 7.01 28.57
CA PHE A 91 10.00 5.54 28.69
C PHE A 91 10.93 4.86 27.67
N GLY A 92 11.52 5.63 26.75
CA GLY A 92 12.51 5.14 25.78
C GLY A 92 13.88 4.91 26.43
N GLY A 93 14.68 3.97 25.94
CA GLY A 93 16.02 3.78 26.48
C GLY A 93 16.83 2.58 26.00
N ASN A 94 16.22 1.55 25.38
CA ASN A 94 16.93 0.29 25.12
C ASN A 94 16.63 -0.36 23.75
N ASN A 95 16.48 0.42 22.67
CA ASN A 95 16.16 -0.07 21.31
C ASN A 95 14.89 -0.93 21.20
N LYS A 96 14.08 -1.02 22.27
CA LYS A 96 12.81 -1.74 22.35
C LYS A 96 11.67 -0.77 22.61
N GLU A 97 11.58 0.23 21.76
CA GLU A 97 10.69 1.37 21.99
C GLU A 97 9.41 1.28 21.16
N TYR A 98 9.29 0.30 20.28
CA TYR A 98 8.17 0.21 19.35
C TYR A 98 7.25 -0.94 19.68
N ILE A 99 5.95 -0.69 19.63
CA ILE A 99 4.98 -1.79 19.64
C ILE A 99 5.05 -2.51 18.30
N ASN A 100 5.24 -3.82 18.38
CA ASN A 100 5.13 -4.76 17.28
C ASN A 100 4.07 -5.81 17.63
N LEU A 101 3.36 -6.32 16.62
CA LEU A 101 2.47 -7.47 16.74
C LEU A 101 3.23 -8.73 16.31
N ASP A 102 3.40 -9.66 17.24
CA ASP A 102 3.87 -11.02 17.00
C ASP A 102 2.74 -11.83 16.37
N LEU A 103 2.91 -12.22 15.10
CA LEU A 103 1.89 -12.95 14.35
C LEU A 103 1.76 -14.41 14.79
N ILE A 104 2.81 -15.00 15.36
CA ILE A 104 2.80 -16.41 15.80
C ILE A 104 1.99 -16.53 17.09
N ASN A 105 2.24 -15.62 18.02
CA ASN A 105 1.61 -15.64 19.35
C ASN A 105 0.41 -14.70 19.47
N ASN A 106 0.08 -13.98 18.39
CA ASN A 106 -0.97 -12.95 18.33
C ASN A 106 -0.94 -11.97 19.52
N ARG A 107 0.25 -11.40 19.80
CA ARG A 107 0.44 -10.53 20.97
C ARG A 107 1.27 -9.29 20.62
N TYR A 108 0.94 -8.19 21.28
CA TYR A 108 1.71 -6.96 21.17
C TYR A 108 2.90 -6.99 22.13
N MET A 109 4.06 -6.54 21.65
CA MET A 109 5.27 -6.46 22.46
C MET A 109 6.16 -5.30 22.05
N PHE A 110 6.97 -4.83 22.99
CA PHE A 110 7.95 -3.79 22.73
C PHE A 110 9.25 -4.35 22.14
N ASN A 111 9.64 -3.83 20.99
CA ASN A 111 10.88 -4.20 20.30
C ASN A 111 11.39 -3.07 19.39
N ASN A 112 12.41 -3.35 18.59
CA ASN A 112 12.92 -2.43 17.56
C ASN A 112 11.94 -2.36 16.36
N LYS A 113 12.21 -1.44 15.41
CA LYS A 113 11.42 -1.30 14.17
C LYS A 113 11.65 -2.41 13.14
N SER A 114 12.51 -3.39 13.41
CA SER A 114 12.95 -4.35 12.38
C SER A 114 11.80 -5.28 11.99
N GLN A 115 11.25 -5.04 10.80
CA GLN A 115 10.22 -5.89 10.23
C GLN A 115 10.80 -7.25 9.86
N THR A 116 10.11 -8.31 10.24
CA THR A 116 10.41 -9.68 9.82
C THR A 116 9.10 -10.36 9.43
N HIS A 117 9.16 -11.54 8.82
CA HIS A 117 7.97 -12.31 8.45
C HIS A 117 7.03 -12.62 9.64
N SER A 118 7.55 -12.63 10.87
CA SER A 118 6.78 -12.95 12.06
C SER A 118 6.26 -11.73 12.83
N PHE A 119 6.61 -10.50 12.41
CA PHE A 119 6.28 -9.28 13.15
C PHE A 119 5.70 -8.19 12.24
N ILE A 120 4.56 -7.61 12.64
CA ILE A 120 4.05 -6.35 12.10
C ILE A 120 4.57 -5.21 12.97
N THR A 121 5.29 -4.26 12.36
CA THR A 121 5.97 -3.14 13.05
C THR A 121 5.37 -1.77 12.68
N SER A 122 4.37 -1.77 11.81
CA SER A 122 3.69 -0.57 11.35
C SER A 122 2.22 -0.85 11.07
N PHE A 123 1.38 0.10 11.47
CA PHE A 123 -0.07 -0.08 11.51
C PHE A 123 -0.77 1.09 10.83
N THR A 124 -1.84 0.82 10.11
CA THR A 124 -2.73 1.85 9.57
C THR A 124 -3.54 2.50 10.70
N LYS A 125 -4.23 3.60 10.39
CA LYS A 125 -5.12 4.25 11.37
C LYS A 125 -6.26 3.31 11.77
N SER A 126 -6.86 2.62 10.80
CA SER A 126 -7.90 1.62 11.06
C SER A 126 -7.42 0.48 11.95
N GLU A 127 -6.21 -0.04 11.73
CA GLU A 127 -5.61 -1.07 12.58
C GLU A 127 -5.37 -0.56 14.01
N ILE A 128 -4.89 0.67 14.17
CA ILE A 128 -4.71 1.31 15.49
C ILE A 128 -6.04 1.47 16.21
N ASP A 129 -7.09 1.88 15.50
CA ASP A 129 -8.42 2.08 16.08
C ASP A 129 -9.04 0.75 16.53
N MET A 130 -8.58 -0.39 16.00
CA MET A 130 -8.99 -1.75 16.40
C MET A 130 -8.08 -2.39 17.46
N MET A 131 -6.99 -1.75 17.88
CA MET A 131 -6.09 -2.29 18.90
C MET A 131 -6.79 -2.44 20.26
N PRO A 132 -6.26 -3.29 21.17
CA PRO A 132 -6.74 -3.38 22.55
C PRO A 132 -6.83 -2.01 23.24
N ASP A 133 -7.79 -1.87 24.15
CA ASP A 133 -8.08 -0.61 24.85
C ASP A 133 -6.87 -0.07 25.59
N GLU A 134 -6.02 -0.94 26.15
CA GLU A 134 -4.81 -0.56 26.85
C GLU A 134 -3.85 0.19 25.93
N ILE A 135 -3.66 -0.31 24.69
CA ILE A 135 -2.77 0.33 23.72
C ILE A 135 -3.36 1.65 23.24
N ARG A 136 -4.67 1.68 22.93
CA ARG A 136 -5.35 2.92 22.54
C ARG A 136 -5.26 3.99 23.64
N THR A 137 -5.42 3.57 24.90
CA THR A 137 -5.28 4.43 26.07
C THR A 137 -3.85 4.97 26.19
N MET A 138 -2.82 4.15 25.99
CA MET A 138 -1.42 4.60 25.96
C MET A 138 -1.17 5.65 24.86
N ILE A 139 -1.81 5.51 23.69
CA ILE A 139 -1.73 6.52 22.62
C ILE A 139 -2.42 7.83 23.06
N SER A 140 -3.62 7.75 23.63
CA SER A 140 -4.36 8.93 24.10
C SER A 140 -3.61 9.72 25.18
N TYR A 141 -2.90 9.03 26.08
CA TYR A 141 -2.05 9.65 27.10
C TYR A 141 -0.64 10.04 26.60
N LYS A 142 -0.38 9.93 25.29
CA LYS A 142 0.93 10.25 24.68
C LYS A 142 2.09 9.43 25.28
N ILE A 143 1.80 8.25 25.81
CA ILE A 143 2.80 7.26 26.19
C ILE A 143 3.33 6.56 24.93
N LEU A 144 2.43 6.32 23.96
CA LEU A 144 2.77 5.88 22.62
C LEU A 144 2.55 7.01 21.60
N ILE A 145 3.58 7.30 20.83
CA ILE A 145 3.62 8.35 19.82
C ILE A 145 3.62 7.68 18.44
N PRO A 146 2.57 7.88 17.61
CA PRO A 146 2.58 7.42 16.24
C PRO A 146 3.60 8.19 15.40
N GLU A 147 4.55 7.47 14.81
CA GLU A 147 5.54 7.98 13.87
C GLU A 147 5.21 7.50 12.47
N LEU A 148 5.04 8.43 11.52
CA LEU A 148 4.75 8.08 10.13
C LEU A 148 5.91 7.26 9.54
N VAL A 149 5.58 6.08 8.99
CA VAL A 149 6.54 5.27 8.23
C VAL A 149 6.69 5.90 6.84
N ARG A 150 7.94 6.21 6.47
CA ARG A 150 8.29 6.78 5.17
C ARG A 150 8.66 5.70 4.17
#